data_AF-A0A179V0C7-F1
#
_entry.id   AF-A0A179V0C7-F1
#
_cell.length_a   1.000
_cell.length_b   1.000
_cell.length_c   1.000
_cell.angle_alpha   90.00
_cell.angle_beta   90.00
_cell.angle_gamma   90.00
#
_symmetry.space_group_name_H-M   'P 1'
#
loop_
_entity.id
_entity.type
_entity.pdbx_description
1 polymer ?
#
loop_
_entity_poly.entity_id
_entity_poly.type
_entity_poly.pdbx_seq_one_letter_code
_entity_poly.pdbx_strand_id
1 'polypeptide(L)'
;MRPTFNELNTINHASFHLHDNDQVLEKLEPIIRLIRRGKQLPVRKLSFNIRKLSDGNPKTGSHDEPRWARLQNLGCETAVLCMIAFNSLATLAGDEFEWLLENVQRYLAIQSLPCGWIASEQIRQVMARALRQPNTLSFLESYHKHEFQISDNKEQHVRKRTGDETQMKYMFSNAPAGIISTLPEPFKKAVENSQLWKWERKHRLTKTGCLGTLFPRDEMQDVSLTI
;
A
#
# COMPACT_ATOMS: atom_id res chain seq x y z
N MET A 1 46.77 -1.78 -23.94
CA MET A 1 46.95 -2.10 -22.52
C MET A 1 46.15 -3.37 -22.22
N ARG A 2 46.78 -4.44 -21.74
CA ARG A 2 46.08 -5.64 -21.26
C ARG A 2 45.77 -5.43 -19.77
N PRO A 3 44.55 -5.67 -19.28
CA PRO A 3 44.24 -5.52 -17.86
C PRO A 3 45.08 -6.50 -17.05
N THR A 4 45.54 -6.06 -15.88
CA THR A 4 46.30 -6.92 -14.96
C THR A 4 45.36 -7.94 -14.28
N PHE A 5 45.89 -9.10 -13.89
CA PHE A 5 45.11 -10.22 -13.32
C PHE A 5 44.25 -9.82 -12.11
N ASN A 6 44.66 -8.79 -11.35
CA ASN A 6 43.87 -8.23 -10.25
C ASN A 6 42.65 -7.43 -10.73
N GLU A 7 42.74 -6.70 -11.84
CA GLU A 7 41.60 -5.98 -12.41
C GLU A 7 40.54 -6.95 -12.95
N LEU A 8 40.95 -8.08 -13.52
CA LEU A 8 40.03 -9.12 -13.99
C LEU A 8 39.25 -9.77 -12.82
N ASN A 9 39.90 -9.99 -11.67
CA ASN A 9 39.20 -10.51 -10.48
C ASN A 9 38.23 -9.49 -9.87
N THR A 10 38.57 -8.20 -9.86
CA THR A 10 37.65 -7.15 -9.40
C THR A 10 36.45 -6.99 -10.34
N ILE A 11 36.67 -7.04 -11.66
CA ILE A 11 35.60 -6.96 -12.67
C ILE A 11 34.69 -8.20 -12.60
N ASN A 12 35.26 -9.40 -12.45
CA ASN A 12 34.48 -10.62 -12.32
C ASN A 12 33.67 -10.66 -11.02
N HIS A 13 34.26 -10.22 -9.90
CA HIS A 13 33.55 -10.17 -8.62
C HIS A 13 32.44 -9.10 -8.61
N ALA A 14 32.68 -7.93 -9.22
CA ALA A 14 31.66 -6.90 -9.39
C ALA A 14 30.54 -7.36 -10.34
N SER A 15 30.88 -8.05 -11.44
CA SER A 15 29.91 -8.58 -12.40
C SER A 15 29.08 -9.73 -11.81
N PHE A 16 29.66 -10.58 -10.97
CA PHE A 16 28.92 -11.61 -10.22
C PHE A 16 27.97 -10.97 -9.19
N HIS A 17 28.44 -9.98 -8.43
CA HIS A 17 27.59 -9.26 -7.47
C HIS A 17 26.44 -8.52 -8.15
N LEU A 18 26.66 -7.90 -9.31
CA LEU A 18 25.61 -7.24 -10.10
C LEU A 18 24.56 -8.25 -10.59
N HIS A 19 25.00 -9.44 -11.06
CA HIS A 19 24.09 -10.48 -11.54
C HIS A 19 23.24 -11.10 -10.41
N ASP A 20 23.81 -11.32 -9.23
CA ASP A 20 23.07 -11.79 -8.06
C ASP A 20 22.10 -10.73 -7.52
N ASN A 21 22.49 -9.47 -7.61
CA ASN A 21 21.68 -8.35 -7.19
C ASN A 21 20.50 -8.06 -8.16
N ASP A 22 20.63 -8.37 -9.45
CA ASP A 22 19.52 -8.32 -10.40
C ASP A 22 18.41 -9.33 -10.05
N GLN A 23 18.77 -10.50 -9.48
CA GLN A 23 17.79 -11.48 -8.98
C GLN A 23 16.89 -10.90 -7.87
N VAL A 24 17.33 -9.86 -7.17
CA VAL A 24 16.52 -9.16 -6.16
C VAL A 24 15.33 -8.47 -6.82
N LEU A 25 15.52 -7.85 -7.99
CA LEU A 25 14.43 -7.21 -8.75
C LEU A 25 13.52 -8.25 -9.42
N GLU A 26 14.06 -9.39 -9.86
CA GLU A 26 13.26 -10.47 -10.43
C GLU A 26 12.18 -10.99 -9.46
N LYS A 27 12.40 -10.88 -8.15
CA LYS A 27 11.39 -11.22 -7.12
C LYS A 27 10.13 -10.35 -7.22
N LEU A 28 10.21 -9.16 -7.83
CA LEU A 28 9.06 -8.27 -8.06
C LEU A 28 8.16 -8.76 -9.22
N GLU A 29 8.75 -9.36 -10.25
CA GLU A 29 8.07 -9.68 -11.51
C GLU A 29 6.83 -10.60 -11.35
N PRO A 30 6.84 -11.66 -10.51
CA PRO A 30 5.64 -12.45 -10.24
C PRO A 30 4.48 -11.60 -9.70
N ILE A 31 4.76 -10.64 -8.81
CA ILE A 31 3.74 -9.78 -8.22
C ILE A 31 3.22 -8.77 -9.25
N ILE A 32 4.12 -8.17 -10.03
CA ILE A 32 3.76 -7.26 -11.12
C ILE A 32 2.82 -7.96 -12.11
N ARG A 33 3.11 -9.22 -12.48
CA ARG A 33 2.22 -10.02 -13.34
C ARG A 33 0.85 -10.25 -12.71
N LEU A 34 0.78 -10.55 -11.42
CA LEU A 34 -0.50 -10.71 -10.71
C LEU A 34 -1.30 -9.40 -10.72
N ILE A 35 -0.63 -8.27 -10.46
CA ILE A 35 -1.24 -6.94 -10.47
C ILE A 35 -1.81 -6.62 -11.86
N ARG A 36 -1.02 -6.78 -12.93
CA ARG A 36 -1.45 -6.53 -14.31
C ARG A 36 -2.67 -7.38 -14.70
N ARG A 37 -2.76 -8.60 -14.17
CA ARG A 37 -3.86 -9.55 -14.43
C ARG A 37 -5.04 -9.39 -13.48
N GLY A 38 -4.98 -8.47 -12.51
CA GLY A 38 -6.02 -8.31 -11.48
C GLY A 38 -6.24 -9.56 -10.62
N LYS A 39 -5.19 -10.36 -10.39
CA LYS A 39 -5.26 -11.61 -9.63
C LYS A 39 -5.03 -11.37 -8.13
N GLN A 40 -5.33 -12.39 -7.32
CA GLN A 40 -5.05 -12.36 -5.88
C GLN A 40 -3.56 -12.11 -5.60
N LEU A 41 -3.30 -11.24 -4.64
CA LEU A 41 -1.95 -10.88 -4.21
C LEU A 41 -1.62 -11.59 -2.88
N PRO A 42 -0.34 -11.92 -2.63
CA PRO A 42 0.08 -12.53 -1.36
C PRO A 42 0.13 -11.49 -0.22
N VAL A 43 -1.01 -10.88 0.11
CA VAL A 43 -1.13 -9.76 1.06
C VAL A 43 -0.81 -10.13 2.52
N ARG A 44 -0.68 -11.43 2.83
CA ARG A 44 -0.13 -11.89 4.13
C ARG A 44 1.30 -11.38 4.35
N LYS A 45 2.11 -11.33 3.27
CA LYS A 45 3.48 -10.80 3.32
C LYS A 45 3.51 -9.30 3.64
N LEU A 46 2.54 -8.56 3.10
CA LEU A 46 2.38 -7.14 3.39
C LEU A 46 2.15 -6.89 4.88
N SER A 47 1.16 -7.58 5.47
CA SER A 47 0.87 -7.45 6.91
C SER A 47 2.07 -7.81 7.78
N PHE A 48 2.76 -8.91 7.45
CA PHE A 48 3.97 -9.34 8.14
C PHE A 48 5.08 -8.28 8.07
N ASN A 49 5.37 -7.76 6.88
CA ASN A 49 6.44 -6.78 6.67
C ASN A 49 6.13 -5.44 7.34
N ILE A 50 4.89 -4.94 7.30
CA ILE A 50 4.49 -3.72 8.02
C ILE A 50 4.85 -3.86 9.50
N ARG A 51 4.40 -4.95 10.14
CA ARG A 51 4.68 -5.21 11.55
C ARG A 51 6.18 -5.34 11.83
N LYS A 52 6.89 -6.17 11.07
CA LYS A 52 8.31 -6.44 11.35
C LYS A 52 9.22 -5.23 11.12
N LEU A 53 8.93 -4.41 10.11
CA LEU A 53 9.71 -3.21 9.83
C LEU A 53 9.38 -2.11 10.84
N SER A 54 8.11 -1.96 11.26
CA SER A 54 7.72 -0.98 12.27
C SER A 54 8.16 -1.37 13.68
N ASP A 55 8.23 -2.65 14.01
CA ASP A 55 8.65 -3.11 15.35
C ASP A 55 10.16 -2.90 15.61
N GLY A 56 10.93 -2.49 14.59
CA GLY A 56 12.37 -2.25 14.70
C GLY A 56 12.67 -1.07 15.64
N ASN A 57 13.00 -1.35 16.90
CA ASN A 57 13.66 -0.36 17.75
C ASN A 57 14.94 0.09 17.07
N PRO A 58 15.18 1.41 16.90
CA PRO A 58 16.48 1.88 16.44
C PRO A 58 17.51 1.31 17.40
N LYS A 59 18.44 0.50 16.90
CA LYS A 59 19.57 0.05 17.70
C LYS A 59 20.29 1.33 18.14
N THR A 60 20.23 1.60 19.45
CA THR A 60 20.90 2.74 20.07
C THR A 60 22.37 2.68 19.71
N GLY A 61 22.80 3.47 18.72
CA GLY A 61 24.20 3.60 18.32
C GLY A 61 24.53 3.41 16.83
N SER A 62 23.62 2.97 15.96
CA SER A 62 23.87 3.02 14.50
C SER A 62 23.37 4.34 13.92
N HIS A 63 24.23 5.07 13.21
CA HIS A 63 23.86 6.25 12.43
C HIS A 63 22.95 5.93 11.22
N ASP A 64 22.72 4.65 10.93
CA ASP A 64 21.90 4.22 9.80
C ASP A 64 20.41 4.44 10.06
N GLU A 65 19.77 5.10 9.10
CA GLU A 65 18.33 5.29 9.07
C GLU A 65 17.62 3.92 9.09
N PRO A 66 16.59 3.70 9.94
CA PRO A 66 15.89 2.43 10.01
C PRO A 66 15.33 2.02 8.65
N ARG A 67 15.43 0.73 8.29
CA ARG A 67 14.91 0.18 7.02
C ARG A 67 13.48 0.60 6.72
N TRP A 68 12.65 0.73 7.76
CA TRP A 68 11.28 1.20 7.65
C TRP A 68 11.16 2.62 7.10
N ALA A 69 11.92 3.57 7.63
CA ALA A 69 11.91 4.96 7.17
C ALA A 69 12.42 5.07 5.73
N ARG A 70 13.50 4.33 5.41
CA ARG A 70 14.06 4.28 4.06
C ARG A 70 13.10 3.71 3.02
N LEU A 71 12.35 2.67 3.39
CA LEU A 71 11.32 2.10 2.54
C LEU A 71 10.17 3.10 2.31
N GLN A 72 9.75 3.85 3.33
CA GLN A 72 8.72 4.89 3.18
C GLN A 72 9.15 6.01 2.23
N ASN A 73 10.44 6.35 2.20
CA ASN A 73 10.99 7.40 1.32
C ASN A 73 10.86 7.05 -0.18
N LEU A 74 10.64 5.77 -0.54
CA LEU A 74 10.39 5.37 -1.93
C LEU A 74 9.00 5.75 -2.46
N GLY A 75 8.09 6.15 -1.58
CA GLY A 75 6.68 6.36 -1.90
C GLY A 75 5.82 5.12 -1.60
N CYS A 76 4.52 5.37 -1.39
CA CYS A 76 3.59 4.36 -0.88
C CYS A 76 3.44 3.14 -1.81
N GLU A 77 3.23 3.35 -3.12
CA GLU A 77 3.06 2.25 -4.09
C GLU A 77 4.29 1.34 -4.15
N THR A 78 5.48 1.93 -4.25
CA THR A 78 6.75 1.21 -4.29
C THR A 78 6.98 0.42 -3.02
N ALA A 79 6.77 1.05 -1.85
CA ALA A 79 6.90 0.40 -0.56
C ALA A 79 5.95 -0.80 -0.42
N VAL A 80 4.68 -0.64 -0.81
CA VAL A 80 3.69 -1.74 -0.78
C VAL A 80 4.08 -2.86 -1.71
N LEU A 81 4.55 -2.56 -2.92
CA LEU A 81 4.97 -3.59 -3.87
C LEU A 81 6.14 -4.42 -3.32
N CYS A 82 7.17 -3.76 -2.78
CA CYS A 82 8.28 -4.44 -2.12
C CYS A 82 7.77 -5.33 -0.97
N MET A 83 6.88 -4.83 -0.12
CA MET A 83 6.35 -5.60 1.01
C MET A 83 5.51 -6.81 0.60
N ILE A 84 4.90 -6.79 -0.59
CA ILE A 84 4.15 -7.94 -1.13
C ILE A 84 5.09 -8.95 -1.80
N ALA A 85 6.17 -8.50 -2.44
CA ALA A 85 7.08 -9.38 -3.16
C ALA A 85 7.96 -10.23 -2.24
N PHE A 86 8.46 -9.64 -1.16
CA PHE A 86 9.45 -10.30 -0.30
C PHE A 86 8.80 -10.95 0.93
N ASN A 87 9.25 -12.17 1.26
CA ASN A 87 8.77 -12.89 2.45
C ASN A 87 9.14 -12.17 3.76
N SER A 88 10.30 -11.52 3.79
CA SER A 88 10.78 -10.73 4.93
C SER A 88 11.79 -9.69 4.47
N LEU A 89 11.34 -8.45 4.27
CA LEU A 89 12.23 -7.31 3.96
C LEU A 89 13.10 -6.92 5.16
N ALA A 90 12.58 -7.12 6.37
CA ALA A 90 13.29 -6.78 7.60
C ALA A 90 14.59 -7.57 7.78
N THR A 91 14.68 -8.76 7.18
CA THR A 91 15.85 -9.66 7.30
C THR A 91 16.59 -9.88 5.98
N LEU A 92 16.25 -9.13 4.93
CA LEU A 92 17.00 -9.16 3.65
C LEU A 92 18.47 -8.81 3.91
N ALA A 93 19.42 -9.32 3.13
CA ALA A 93 20.82 -8.93 3.34
C ALA A 93 20.99 -7.40 3.15
N GLY A 94 22.00 -6.81 3.80
CA GLY A 94 22.17 -5.35 3.82
C GLY A 94 22.35 -4.80 2.41
N ASP A 95 23.33 -5.35 1.69
CA ASP A 95 23.63 -5.09 0.29
C ASP A 95 22.44 -5.35 -0.65
N GLU A 96 21.74 -6.47 -0.51
CA GLU A 96 20.51 -6.74 -1.29
C GLU A 96 19.42 -5.69 -1.05
N PHE A 97 19.26 -5.24 0.21
CA PHE A 97 18.28 -4.21 0.57
C PHE A 97 18.67 -2.85 0.00
N GLU A 98 19.94 -2.45 0.11
CA GLU A 98 20.46 -1.23 -0.52
C GLU A 98 20.20 -1.24 -2.02
N TRP A 99 20.59 -2.34 -2.68
CA TRP A 99 20.44 -2.48 -4.11
C TRP A 99 18.98 -2.39 -4.56
N LEU A 100 18.07 -3.01 -3.82
CA LEU A 100 16.63 -2.89 -4.06
C LEU A 100 16.19 -1.42 -4.02
N LEU A 101 16.55 -0.67 -2.97
CA LEU A 101 16.11 0.72 -2.82
C LEU A 101 16.65 1.61 -3.94
N GLU A 102 17.90 1.42 -4.36
CA GLU A 102 18.54 2.21 -5.41
C GLU A 102 17.93 1.97 -6.81
N ASN A 103 17.43 0.76 -7.07
CA ASN A 103 17.06 0.35 -8.42
C ASN A 103 15.55 0.16 -8.63
N VAL A 104 14.77 -0.07 -7.56
CA VAL A 104 13.35 -0.41 -7.70
C VAL A 104 12.55 0.67 -8.44
N GLN A 105 12.79 1.95 -8.20
CA GLN A 105 12.03 3.01 -8.87
C GLN A 105 12.27 3.01 -10.39
N ARG A 106 13.53 2.84 -10.82
CA ARG A 106 13.87 2.74 -12.25
C ARG A 106 13.25 1.50 -12.88
N TYR A 107 13.32 0.37 -12.18
CA TYR A 107 12.70 -0.86 -12.63
C TYR A 107 11.18 -0.69 -12.83
N LEU A 108 10.46 -0.11 -11.85
CA LEU A 108 9.01 0.07 -11.93
C LEU A 108 8.57 1.07 -13.00
N ALA A 109 9.37 2.09 -13.29
CA ALA A 109 9.09 3.03 -14.38
C ALA A 109 8.93 2.32 -15.74
N ILE A 110 9.66 1.22 -15.95
CA ILE A 110 9.62 0.41 -17.18
C ILE A 110 8.41 -0.55 -17.16
N GLN A 111 8.00 -1.00 -15.98
CA GLN A 111 6.99 -2.06 -15.83
C GLN A 111 5.53 -1.58 -16.03
N SER A 112 5.25 -0.29 -16.21
CA SER A 112 3.90 0.23 -16.56
C SER A 112 2.74 -0.43 -15.77
N LEU A 113 2.77 -0.31 -14.44
CA LEU A 113 1.71 -0.85 -13.58
C LEU A 113 0.36 -0.16 -13.82
N PRO A 114 -0.78 -0.89 -13.75
CA PRO A 114 -2.10 -0.29 -13.90
C PRO A 114 -2.35 0.80 -12.85
N CYS A 115 -2.85 1.96 -13.29
CA CYS A 115 -3.16 3.05 -12.37
C CYS A 115 -4.14 2.61 -11.27
N GLY A 116 -3.80 2.90 -10.03
CA GLY A 116 -4.66 2.64 -8.88
C GLY A 116 -4.74 1.19 -8.43
N TRP A 117 -3.79 0.33 -8.85
CA TRP A 117 -3.70 -1.06 -8.38
C TRP A 117 -3.58 -1.17 -6.86
N ILE A 118 -2.94 -0.19 -6.22
CA ILE A 118 -2.74 -0.14 -4.78
C ILE A 118 -4.07 -0.04 -4.01
N ALA A 119 -5.12 0.52 -4.63
CA ALA A 119 -6.45 0.66 -4.07
C ALA A 119 -7.30 -0.64 -4.18
N SER A 120 -6.69 -1.78 -4.50
CA SER A 120 -7.38 -3.07 -4.52
C SER A 120 -7.92 -3.43 -3.12
N GLU A 121 -9.05 -4.13 -3.10
CA GLU A 121 -9.73 -4.53 -1.85
C GLU A 121 -8.80 -5.28 -0.88
N GLN A 122 -8.01 -6.21 -1.41
CA GLN A 122 -7.10 -7.05 -0.62
C GLN A 122 -6.03 -6.21 0.10
N ILE A 123 -5.55 -5.14 -0.53
CA ILE A 123 -4.57 -4.22 0.09
C ILE A 123 -5.26 -3.32 1.10
N ARG A 124 -6.43 -2.77 0.77
CA ARG A 124 -7.21 -1.93 1.67
C ARG A 124 -7.54 -2.62 2.98
N GLN A 125 -7.94 -3.89 2.93
CA GLN A 125 -8.23 -4.69 4.12
C GLN A 125 -7.01 -4.87 5.03
N VAL A 126 -5.81 -5.05 4.45
CA VAL A 126 -4.58 -5.14 5.23
C VAL A 126 -4.25 -3.79 5.86
N MET A 127 -4.36 -2.69 5.11
CA MET A 127 -4.07 -1.35 5.64
C MET A 127 -5.05 -0.93 6.73
N ALA A 128 -6.34 -1.25 6.59
CA ALA A 128 -7.36 -0.95 7.59
C ALA A 128 -7.09 -1.65 8.93
N ARG A 129 -6.58 -2.90 8.87
CA ARG A 129 -6.23 -3.75 10.02
C ARG A 129 -4.82 -3.51 10.57
N ALA A 130 -3.98 -2.75 9.87
CA ALA A 130 -2.63 -2.45 10.33
C ALA A 130 -2.65 -1.69 11.66
N LEU A 131 -1.71 -2.03 12.55
CA LEU A 131 -1.58 -1.36 13.84
C LEU A 131 -1.18 0.10 13.63
N ARG A 132 -1.92 1.00 14.27
CA ARG A 132 -1.67 2.45 14.25
C ARG A 132 -0.73 2.79 15.39
N GLN A 133 0.56 2.81 15.08
CA GLN A 133 1.66 3.19 15.98
C GLN A 133 2.32 4.47 15.43
N PRO A 134 3.00 5.27 16.27
CA PRO A 134 3.58 6.54 15.84
C PRO A 134 4.43 6.48 14.56
N ASN A 135 5.15 5.38 14.36
CA ASN A 135 5.99 5.15 13.18
C ASN A 135 5.26 4.56 11.96
N THR A 136 4.05 4.02 12.12
CA THR A 136 3.21 3.53 11.00
C THR A 136 2.18 4.55 10.55
N LEU A 137 1.82 5.52 11.39
CA LEU A 137 0.77 6.52 11.12
C LEU A 137 1.02 7.28 9.81
N SER A 138 2.21 7.85 9.63
CA SER A 138 2.56 8.63 8.42
C SER A 138 2.39 7.81 7.14
N PHE A 139 2.79 6.53 7.18
CA PHE A 139 2.67 5.62 6.06
C PHE A 139 1.21 5.29 5.73
N LEU A 140 0.40 4.98 6.76
CA LEU A 140 -1.02 4.68 6.57
C LEU A 140 -1.81 5.90 6.09
N GLU A 141 -1.49 7.09 6.59
CA GLU A 141 -2.07 8.35 6.09
C GLU A 141 -1.70 8.60 4.62
N SER A 142 -0.44 8.37 4.25
CA SER A 142 0.01 8.46 2.86
C SER A 142 -0.74 7.51 1.93
N TYR A 143 -0.97 6.27 2.39
CA TYR A 143 -1.78 5.28 1.67
C TYR A 143 -3.24 5.76 1.47
N HIS A 144 -3.91 6.18 2.54
CA HIS A 144 -5.31 6.61 2.46
C HIS A 144 -5.50 7.85 1.58
N LYS A 145 -4.54 8.78 1.61
CA LYS A 145 -4.53 9.93 0.69
C LYS A 145 -4.46 9.50 -0.77
N HIS A 146 -3.57 8.55 -1.11
CA HIS A 146 -3.45 8.01 -2.46
C HIS A 146 -4.72 7.28 -2.91
N GLU A 147 -5.26 6.42 -2.05
CA GLU A 147 -6.50 5.68 -2.29
C GLU A 147 -7.69 6.62 -2.62
N PHE A 148 -7.81 7.71 -1.86
CA PHE A 148 -8.85 8.71 -2.08
C PHE A 148 -8.69 9.42 -3.43
N GLN A 149 -7.46 9.85 -3.76
CA GLN A 149 -7.16 10.53 -5.03
C GLN A 149 -7.40 9.63 -6.25
N ILE A 150 -7.06 8.34 -6.16
CA ILE A 150 -7.32 7.36 -7.22
C ILE A 150 -8.82 7.20 -7.47
N SER A 151 -9.62 7.24 -6.41
CA SER A 151 -11.08 7.12 -6.50
C SER A 151 -11.72 8.34 -7.16
N ASP A 152 -11.28 9.55 -6.81
CA ASP A 152 -11.77 10.79 -7.42
C ASP A 152 -11.42 10.88 -8.93
N ASN A 153 -10.23 10.42 -9.33
CA ASN A 153 -9.82 10.39 -10.75
C ASN A 153 -10.66 9.39 -11.58
N LYS A 154 -11.06 8.25 -10.99
CA LYS A 154 -12.00 7.31 -11.65
C LYS A 154 -13.41 7.90 -11.75
N GLU A 155 -13.87 8.64 -10.75
CA GLU A 155 -15.19 9.31 -10.75
C GLU A 155 -15.30 10.38 -11.85
N GLN A 156 -14.25 11.17 -12.11
CA GLN A 156 -14.27 12.17 -13.18
C GLN A 156 -14.36 11.55 -14.59
N HIS A 157 -13.74 10.40 -14.83
CA HIS A 157 -13.85 9.69 -16.10
C HIS A 157 -15.19 8.97 -16.30
N VAL A 158 -15.83 8.50 -15.23
CA VAL A 158 -17.14 7.81 -15.29
C VAL A 158 -18.31 8.78 -15.44
N ARG A 159 -18.22 10.01 -14.93
CA ARG A 159 -19.26 11.06 -15.09
C ARG A 159 -19.66 11.35 -16.55
N LYS A 160 -18.87 10.91 -17.53
CA LYS A 160 -19.18 11.06 -18.95
C LYS A 160 -20.12 9.99 -19.52
N ARG A 161 -20.47 8.92 -18.78
CA ARG A 161 -21.34 7.85 -19.28
C ARG A 161 -22.29 7.33 -18.18
N THR A 162 -23.59 7.42 -18.50
CA THR A 162 -24.77 6.75 -17.91
C THR A 162 -25.24 7.17 -16.50
N GLY A 163 -26.51 7.58 -16.43
CA GLY A 163 -27.14 8.32 -15.33
C GLY A 163 -28.11 7.54 -14.44
N ASP A 164 -27.96 6.21 -14.27
CA ASP A 164 -28.80 5.46 -13.34
C ASP A 164 -28.05 4.49 -12.40
N GLU A 165 -26.79 4.15 -12.66
CA GLU A 165 -25.96 3.34 -11.74
C GLU A 165 -25.36 4.14 -10.57
N THR A 166 -25.60 5.46 -10.55
CA THR A 166 -24.87 6.41 -9.73
C THR A 166 -25.22 6.29 -8.24
N GLN A 167 -26.47 5.97 -7.90
CA GLN A 167 -26.90 5.86 -6.49
C GLN A 167 -26.26 4.66 -5.78
N MET A 168 -26.26 3.48 -6.39
CA MET A 168 -25.67 2.28 -5.76
C MET A 168 -24.15 2.42 -5.62
N LYS A 169 -23.46 3.02 -6.59
CA LYS A 169 -21.98 3.13 -6.56
C LYS A 169 -21.44 4.03 -5.44
N TYR A 170 -22.19 5.06 -5.04
CA TYR A 170 -21.86 5.91 -3.89
C TYR A 170 -22.14 5.25 -2.53
N MET A 171 -22.96 4.20 -2.46
CA MET A 171 -23.29 3.54 -1.19
C MET A 171 -22.09 2.78 -0.60
N PHE A 172 -21.12 2.38 -1.42
CA PHE A 172 -20.04 1.46 -1.02
C PHE A 172 -18.69 2.14 -0.75
N SER A 173 -18.47 3.36 -1.26
CA SER A 173 -17.23 4.12 -0.99
C SER A 173 -17.42 5.61 -1.32
N ASN A 174 -16.97 6.49 -0.42
CA ASN A 174 -16.93 7.95 -0.61
C ASN A 174 -18.33 8.62 -0.71
N ALA A 175 -19.28 8.19 0.11
CA ALA A 175 -20.58 8.83 0.21
C ALA A 175 -20.44 10.27 0.75
N PRO A 176 -21.30 11.23 0.36
CA PRO A 176 -21.35 12.53 1.01
C PRO A 176 -21.55 12.39 2.53
N ALA A 177 -20.77 13.12 3.33
CA ALA A 177 -20.87 13.05 4.78
C ALA A 177 -22.28 13.38 5.30
N GLY A 178 -23.01 14.25 4.59
CA GLY A 178 -24.39 14.59 4.89
C GLY A 178 -25.38 13.43 4.80
N ILE A 179 -25.04 12.30 4.17
CA ILE A 179 -25.92 11.12 4.14
C ILE A 179 -26.00 10.46 5.53
N ILE A 180 -24.96 10.56 6.36
CA ILE A 180 -24.96 9.92 7.69
C ILE A 180 -26.03 10.52 8.60
N SER A 181 -26.35 11.81 8.47
CA SER A 181 -27.42 12.42 9.27
C SER A 181 -28.82 11.92 8.88
N THR A 182 -28.96 11.28 7.71
CA THR A 182 -30.21 10.66 7.25
C THR A 182 -30.37 9.19 7.65
N LEU A 183 -29.34 8.56 8.24
CA LEU A 183 -29.43 7.18 8.70
C LEU A 183 -30.36 7.06 9.92
N PRO A 184 -31.14 5.97 10.01
CA PRO A 184 -31.93 5.68 11.20
C PRO A 184 -31.02 5.30 12.39
N GLU A 185 -31.51 5.53 13.60
CA GLU A 185 -30.88 4.96 14.80
C GLU A 185 -31.10 3.45 14.85
N PRO A 186 -30.15 2.65 15.37
CA PRO A 186 -28.92 3.07 16.07
C PRO A 186 -27.69 3.26 15.15
N PHE A 187 -27.85 3.05 13.84
CA PHE A 187 -26.74 3.03 12.88
C PHE A 187 -26.06 4.40 12.73
N LYS A 188 -26.84 5.48 12.76
CA LYS A 188 -26.30 6.84 12.79
C LYS A 188 -25.33 7.02 13.94
N LYS A 189 -25.76 6.73 15.18
CA LYS A 189 -24.92 6.85 16.36
C LYS A 189 -23.72 5.90 16.34
N ALA A 190 -23.86 4.70 15.78
CA ALA A 190 -22.75 3.77 15.61
C ALA A 190 -21.69 4.33 14.64
N VAL A 191 -22.10 4.88 13.50
CA VAL A 191 -21.21 5.52 12.53
C VAL A 191 -20.55 6.76 13.14
N GLU A 192 -21.31 7.63 13.79
CA GLU A 192 -20.79 8.87 14.39
C GLU A 192 -19.77 8.61 15.51
N ASN A 193 -19.91 7.49 16.21
CA ASN A 193 -18.94 7.06 17.22
C ASN A 193 -17.72 6.34 16.65
N SER A 194 -17.77 5.88 15.40
CA SER A 194 -16.68 5.17 14.76
C SER A 194 -15.41 6.04 14.66
N GLN A 195 -14.25 5.39 14.78
CA GLN A 195 -12.96 6.07 14.67
C GLN A 195 -12.74 6.66 13.28
N LEU A 196 -13.24 5.99 12.23
CA LEU A 196 -13.18 6.47 10.86
C LEU A 196 -13.94 7.79 10.72
N TRP A 197 -15.19 7.85 11.19
CA TRP A 197 -15.99 9.07 11.12
C TRP A 197 -15.32 10.25 11.84
N LYS A 198 -14.87 10.02 13.09
CA LYS A 198 -14.19 11.03 13.90
C LYS A 198 -12.94 11.58 13.20
N TRP A 199 -12.16 10.70 12.59
CA TRP A 199 -10.97 11.09 11.83
C TRP A 199 -11.33 11.90 10.58
N GLU A 200 -12.32 11.48 9.81
CA GLU A 200 -12.76 12.17 8.60
C GLU A 200 -13.31 13.57 8.91
N ARG A 201 -14.09 13.70 10.01
CA ARG A 201 -14.60 15.00 10.48
C ARG A 201 -13.47 15.92 10.97
N LYS A 202 -12.48 15.37 11.69
CA LYS A 202 -11.30 16.13 12.14
C LYS A 202 -10.53 16.75 10.97
N HIS A 203 -10.45 16.05 9.84
CA HIS A 203 -9.77 16.52 8.63
C HIS A 203 -10.69 17.25 7.64
N ARG A 204 -11.93 17.57 8.05
CA ARG A 204 -12.92 18.31 7.25
C ARG A 204 -13.21 17.68 5.88
N LEU A 205 -13.16 16.36 5.79
CA LEU A 205 -13.46 15.65 4.55
C LEU A 205 -14.96 15.81 4.21
N THR A 206 -15.29 16.09 2.95
CA THR A 206 -16.70 16.26 2.52
C THR A 206 -17.41 14.94 2.25
N LYS A 207 -16.63 13.86 2.09
CA LYS A 207 -17.09 12.49 1.86
C LYS A 207 -16.75 11.59 3.07
N THR A 208 -17.34 10.40 3.12
CA THR A 208 -17.15 9.38 4.16
C THR A 208 -17.08 7.97 3.57
N GLY A 209 -16.19 7.14 4.13
CA GLY A 209 -16.11 5.71 3.85
C GLY A 209 -16.95 4.85 4.79
N CYS A 210 -17.59 5.43 5.81
CA CYS A 210 -18.29 4.68 6.87
C CYS A 210 -19.46 3.81 6.36
N LEU A 211 -20.06 4.14 5.22
CA LEU A 211 -21.20 3.40 4.65
C LEU A 211 -20.81 2.05 4.06
N GLY A 212 -19.57 1.89 3.57
CA GLY A 212 -19.06 0.60 3.12
C GLY A 212 -18.98 -0.44 4.25
N THR A 213 -19.00 0.01 5.51
CA THR A 213 -19.10 -0.86 6.68
C THR A 213 -20.53 -1.28 6.97
N LEU A 214 -21.55 -0.48 6.64
CA LEU A 214 -22.95 -0.83 6.90
C LEU A 214 -23.56 -1.71 5.79
N PHE A 215 -23.10 -1.50 4.56
CA PHE A 215 -23.60 -2.20 3.39
C PHE A 215 -22.41 -2.81 2.65
N PRO A 216 -22.08 -4.10 2.92
CA PRO A 216 -21.03 -4.78 2.20
C PRO A 216 -21.34 -4.80 0.70
N ARG A 217 -20.29 -4.65 -0.12
CA ARG A 217 -20.37 -4.54 -1.57
C ARG A 217 -20.70 -5.87 -2.26
N ASP A 218 -20.36 -6.98 -1.61
CA ASP A 218 -20.63 -8.34 -2.07
C ASP A 218 -20.73 -9.32 -0.90
N GLU A 219 -21.20 -10.52 -1.19
CA GLU A 219 -21.39 -11.61 -0.23
C GLU A 219 -20.09 -12.12 0.41
N MET A 220 -18.92 -11.66 -0.04
CA MET A 220 -17.62 -12.02 0.54
C MET A 220 -17.21 -11.08 1.70
N GLN A 221 -17.96 -10.00 1.93
CA GLN A 221 -17.73 -9.06 3.02
C GLN A 221 -18.67 -9.34 4.19
N ASP A 222 -18.18 -10.10 5.18
CA ASP A 222 -18.84 -10.20 6.48
C ASP A 222 -18.59 -8.94 7.30
N VAL A 223 -19.66 -8.27 7.73
CA VAL A 223 -19.59 -7.18 8.70
C VAL A 223 -20.39 -7.54 9.94
N SER A 224 -19.70 -7.59 11.08
CA SER A 224 -20.33 -7.61 12.39
C SER A 224 -20.39 -6.20 12.97
N LEU A 225 -21.60 -5.70 13.22
CA LEU A 225 -21.83 -4.46 13.95
C LEU A 225 -22.24 -4.82 15.38
N THR A 226 -21.44 -4.42 16.36
CA THR A 226 -21.84 -4.45 17.78
C THR A 226 -22.38 -3.07 18.12
N ILE A 227 -23.66 -3.00 18.44
CA ILE A 227 -24.41 -1.75 18.66
C ILE A 227 -24.86 -1.65 20.10
#